data_AF-A0AAW3BAN6-F1
#
_entry.id   AF-A0AAW3BAN6-F1
#
_cell.length_a   1.000
_cell.length_b   1.000
_cell.length_c   1.000
_cell.angle_alpha   90.00
_cell.angle_beta   90.00
_cell.angle_gamma   90.00
#
_symmetry.space_group_name_H-M   'P 1'
#
loop_
_entity.id
_entity.type
_entity.pdbx_description
1 polymer ?
#
loop_
_entity_poly.entity_id
_entity_poly.type
_entity_poly.pdbx_seq_one_letter_code
_entity_poly.pdbx_strand_id
1 'polypeptide(L)'
;MTQSFSSSLNGSSRCVSAKNEHLWMHGAAGVMGASTAMMLFYPLDFLRTRMHTIHQGSRTMPLRSAREIVRQEGLRGMYKGIGVSVISHSVGWGLYLLTFRAAQQRITELLGGKVEDFMFEQSSLDFMSACVAATITGTVVTPLHVIKTRRQLCDANHLPNCVRAQPLPPGFAGVRAIVRREGWKAMFRGLGPQVLLTGNTIIQVTIYEWFRRHMFTNHENPSPLQVALASGFSKAVACTLFNPLEVVRTCLQDHRNHGRAEFKSMWTGLQTIWRSEGLHGMYRGLPVNVARVIPTTMMAFVLYEKSLWAIRTTYEMAESLHTAGAATSSTSNGIKGGASGSNISTASSSKASRSVGQPQFQ
;
A
#
# COMPACT_ATOMS: atom_id res chain seq x y z
N MET A 1 -5.75 4.37 6.86
CA MET A 1 -5.19 3.04 6.53
C MET A 1 -4.74 2.33 7.79
N THR A 2 -3.73 2.81 8.51
CA THR A 2 -3.24 2.07 9.68
C THR A 2 -4.21 1.98 10.83
N GLN A 3 -5.09 2.94 11.08
CA GLN A 3 -6.01 2.81 12.21
C GLN A 3 -7.27 2.00 11.90
N SER A 4 -7.69 1.86 10.65
CA SER A 4 -8.76 0.90 10.28
C SER A 4 -8.20 -0.51 10.11
N PHE A 5 -6.93 -0.64 9.73
CA PHE A 5 -6.20 -1.90 9.73
C PHE A 5 -5.73 -2.31 11.13
N SER A 6 -5.32 -1.35 11.98
CA SER A 6 -4.95 -1.54 13.39
C SER A 6 -6.18 -1.65 14.29
N SER A 7 -7.30 -0.98 14.00
CA SER A 7 -8.58 -1.28 14.66
C SER A 7 -9.19 -2.58 14.15
N SER A 8 -8.91 -2.99 12.90
CA SER A 8 -9.18 -4.36 12.45
C SER A 8 -8.26 -5.39 13.09
N LEU A 9 -7.04 -5.02 13.54
CA LEU A 9 -6.13 -5.91 14.26
C LEU A 9 -6.38 -5.92 15.78
N ASN A 10 -6.65 -4.79 16.43
CA ASN A 10 -7.06 -4.70 17.84
C ASN A 10 -8.50 -5.16 18.05
N GLY A 11 -9.38 -4.95 17.08
CA GLY A 11 -10.69 -5.59 17.02
C GLY A 11 -10.59 -7.08 16.69
N SER A 12 -9.48 -7.53 16.09
CA SER A 12 -9.24 -8.98 15.90
C SER A 12 -8.89 -9.69 17.19
N SER A 13 -8.38 -9.02 18.24
CA SER A 13 -8.11 -9.67 19.53
C SER A 13 -9.38 -10.20 20.22
N ARG A 14 -10.56 -9.63 19.92
CA ARG A 14 -11.87 -10.20 20.35
C ARG A 14 -12.53 -11.08 19.28
N CYS A 15 -11.95 -11.15 18.09
CA CYS A 15 -12.41 -11.92 16.93
C CYS A 15 -11.41 -13.03 16.54
N VAL A 16 -10.50 -13.44 17.43
CA VAL A 16 -9.51 -14.51 17.18
C VAL A 16 -10.17 -15.89 17.02
N SER A 17 -11.47 -16.03 17.31
CA SER A 17 -12.20 -17.30 17.22
C SER A 17 -13.10 -17.44 15.98
N ALA A 18 -13.07 -16.52 15.01
CA ALA A 18 -13.90 -16.60 13.80
C ALA A 18 -13.04 -16.79 12.53
N LYS A 19 -12.72 -18.05 12.24
CA LYS A 19 -12.33 -18.68 10.95
C LYS A 19 -11.35 -17.93 10.03
N ASN A 20 -10.19 -18.57 9.80
CA ASN A 20 -9.17 -18.24 8.78
C ASN A 20 -9.71 -18.06 7.33
N GLU A 21 -10.94 -18.45 7.05
CA GLU A 21 -11.60 -18.45 5.73
C GLU A 21 -11.91 -17.04 5.18
N HIS A 22 -12.03 -16.01 6.02
CA HIS A 22 -12.33 -14.64 5.56
C HIS A 22 -11.09 -13.73 5.41
N LEU A 23 -9.93 -14.15 5.92
CA LEU A 23 -8.75 -13.30 5.97
C LEU A 23 -8.19 -12.97 4.57
N TRP A 24 -8.13 -13.98 3.69
CA TRP A 24 -7.62 -13.79 2.33
C TRP A 24 -8.54 -12.91 1.49
N MET A 25 -9.86 -12.93 1.76
CA MET A 25 -10.83 -12.06 1.09
C MET A 25 -10.56 -10.58 1.40
N HIS A 26 -10.31 -10.26 2.68
CA HIS A 26 -9.92 -8.90 3.09
C HIS A 26 -8.57 -8.47 2.47
N GLY A 27 -7.59 -9.36 2.43
CA GLY A 27 -6.30 -9.11 1.77
C GLY A 27 -6.45 -8.84 0.26
N ALA A 28 -7.23 -9.66 -0.43
CA ALA A 28 -7.49 -9.54 -1.87
C ALA A 28 -8.24 -8.24 -2.20
N ALA A 29 -9.32 -7.93 -1.46
CA ALA A 29 -10.05 -6.68 -1.59
C ALA A 29 -9.15 -5.46 -1.37
N GLY A 30 -8.25 -5.53 -0.37
CA GLY A 30 -7.27 -4.47 -0.07
C GLY A 30 -6.31 -4.22 -1.24
N VAL A 31 -5.75 -5.29 -1.82
CA VAL A 31 -4.85 -5.18 -2.97
C VAL A 31 -5.57 -4.64 -4.21
N MET A 32 -6.78 -5.10 -4.50
CA MET A 32 -7.56 -4.62 -5.65
C MET A 32 -7.93 -3.14 -5.50
N GLY A 33 -8.44 -2.75 -4.33
CA GLY A 33 -8.80 -1.35 -4.05
C GLY A 33 -7.60 -0.41 -4.10
N ALA A 34 -6.50 -0.79 -3.48
CA ALA A 34 -5.26 0.00 -3.49
C ALA A 34 -4.64 0.09 -4.89
N SER A 35 -4.64 -1.01 -5.66
CA SER A 35 -4.09 -1.02 -7.03
C SER A 35 -4.90 -0.14 -7.96
N THR A 36 -6.23 -0.18 -7.86
CA THR A 36 -7.14 0.62 -8.69
C THR A 36 -7.03 2.11 -8.33
N ALA A 37 -6.98 2.45 -7.04
CA ALA A 37 -6.72 3.84 -6.60
C ALA A 37 -5.35 4.34 -7.09
N MET A 38 -4.33 3.48 -7.04
CA MET A 38 -2.99 3.79 -7.53
C MET A 38 -2.98 4.06 -9.04
N MET A 39 -3.78 3.35 -9.83
CA MET A 39 -3.90 3.61 -11.28
C MET A 39 -4.51 4.99 -11.54
N LEU A 40 -5.55 5.37 -10.78
CA LEU A 40 -6.22 6.66 -10.92
C LEU A 40 -5.30 7.85 -10.58
N PHE A 41 -4.54 7.73 -9.48
CA PHE A 41 -3.64 8.79 -9.01
C PHE A 41 -2.18 8.60 -9.43
N TYR A 42 -1.92 7.71 -10.39
CA TYR A 42 -0.58 7.45 -10.91
C TYR A 42 0.12 8.71 -11.45
N PRO A 43 -0.57 9.64 -12.15
CA PRO A 43 0.04 10.89 -12.61
C PRO A 43 0.68 11.72 -11.47
N LEU A 44 0.08 11.75 -10.28
CA LEU A 44 0.62 12.46 -9.13
C LEU A 44 1.83 11.74 -8.52
N ASP A 45 1.81 10.41 -8.51
CA ASP A 45 2.97 9.59 -8.08
C ASP A 45 4.17 9.78 -9.01
N PHE A 46 3.91 9.84 -10.32
CA PHE A 46 4.89 10.13 -11.35
C PHE A 46 5.52 11.52 -11.16
N LEU A 47 4.68 12.55 -10.98
CA LEU A 47 5.15 13.92 -10.74
C LEU A 47 5.99 14.02 -9.47
N ARG A 48 5.54 13.42 -8.36
CA ARG A 48 6.29 13.39 -7.10
C ARG A 48 7.68 12.79 -7.30
N THR A 49 7.76 11.62 -7.94
CA THR A 49 9.03 10.90 -8.15
C THR A 49 10.00 11.74 -8.98
N ARG A 50 9.51 12.46 -9.99
CA ARG A 50 10.34 13.38 -10.77
C ARG A 50 10.81 14.56 -9.96
N MET A 51 9.90 15.22 -9.24
CA MET A 51 10.25 16.36 -8.38
C MET A 51 11.34 16.01 -7.37
N HIS A 52 11.34 14.79 -6.82
CA HIS A 52 12.38 14.32 -5.90
C HIS A 52 13.77 14.15 -6.53
N THR A 53 13.91 14.25 -7.85
CA THR A 53 15.19 14.04 -8.57
C THR A 53 15.64 15.25 -9.39
N ILE A 54 14.92 16.37 -9.32
CA ILE A 54 15.27 17.62 -10.02
C ILE A 54 16.42 18.31 -9.29
N HIS A 55 17.64 18.21 -9.81
CA HIS A 55 18.82 18.86 -9.25
C HIS A 55 18.91 20.37 -9.58
N GLN A 56 19.68 21.10 -8.76
CA GLN A 56 19.96 22.55 -8.62
C GLN A 56 19.72 23.56 -9.77
N GLY A 57 19.51 23.18 -11.03
CA GLY A 57 19.37 24.13 -12.15
C GLY A 57 17.96 24.71 -12.36
N SER A 58 16.92 24.07 -11.82
CA SER A 58 15.53 24.41 -12.14
C SER A 58 14.72 24.69 -10.87
N ARG A 59 14.74 25.94 -10.39
CA ARG A 59 13.80 26.48 -9.37
C ARG A 59 12.38 26.61 -9.96
N THR A 60 11.90 25.60 -10.66
CA THR A 60 10.59 25.61 -11.29
C THR A 60 9.54 25.16 -10.29
N MET A 61 8.50 25.99 -10.14
CA MET A 61 7.30 25.64 -9.37
C MET A 61 6.77 24.26 -9.80
N PRO A 62 6.27 23.42 -8.86
CA PRO A 62 5.77 22.08 -9.17
C PRO A 62 4.74 22.06 -10.32
N LEU A 63 3.89 23.09 -10.38
CA LEU A 63 2.88 23.28 -11.43
C LEU A 63 3.49 23.58 -12.81
N ARG A 64 4.58 24.34 -12.87
CA ARG A 64 5.29 24.61 -14.12
C ARG A 64 5.99 23.35 -14.62
N SER A 65 6.66 22.62 -13.73
CA SER A 65 7.27 21.33 -14.06
C SER A 65 6.23 20.32 -14.53
N ALA A 66 5.07 20.24 -13.86
CA ALA A 66 3.99 19.37 -14.28
C ALA A 66 3.44 19.72 -15.68
N ARG A 67 3.22 21.01 -15.95
CA ARG A 67 2.77 21.49 -17.26
C ARG A 67 3.78 21.18 -18.36
N GLU A 68 5.06 21.37 -18.07
CA GLU A 68 6.13 21.10 -19.03
C GLU A 68 6.23 19.59 -19.34
N ILE A 69 6.14 18.74 -18.32
CA ILE A 69 6.11 17.28 -18.50
C ILE A 69 4.92 16.85 -19.35
N VAL A 70 3.72 17.39 -19.09
CA VAL A 70 2.53 17.05 -19.89
C VAL A 70 2.67 17.53 -21.33
N ARG A 71 3.27 18.70 -21.55
CA ARG A 71 3.52 19.23 -22.90
C ARG A 71 4.56 18.43 -23.67
N GLN A 72 5.60 17.94 -23.00
CA GLN A 72 6.72 17.24 -23.63
C GLN A 72 6.47 15.74 -23.82
N GLU A 73 5.90 15.05 -22.83
CA GLU A 73 5.74 13.59 -22.84
C GLU A 73 4.30 13.12 -23.12
N GLY A 74 3.34 14.04 -23.04
CA GLY A 74 1.92 13.74 -23.14
C GLY A 74 1.38 12.97 -21.95
N LEU A 75 0.05 12.84 -21.90
CA LEU A 75 -0.64 12.12 -20.82
C LEU A 75 -0.27 10.63 -20.78
N ARG A 76 0.00 10.00 -21.93
CA ARG A 76 0.46 8.60 -22.00
C ARG A 76 1.86 8.41 -21.39
N GLY A 77 2.71 9.43 -21.44
CA GLY A 77 4.04 9.41 -20.80
C GLY A 77 3.96 9.26 -19.29
N MET A 78 2.97 9.90 -18.65
CA MET A 78 2.79 9.86 -17.20
C MET A 78 2.41 8.47 -16.67
N TYR A 79 1.91 7.56 -17.51
CA TYR A 79 1.56 6.18 -17.14
C TYR A 79 2.73 5.19 -17.33
N LYS A 80 3.92 5.66 -17.73
CA LYS A 80 5.11 4.81 -17.84
C LYS A 80 5.47 4.20 -16.49
N GLY A 81 5.60 2.88 -16.46
CA GLY A 81 5.95 2.12 -15.24
C GLY A 81 4.75 1.65 -14.41
N ILE A 82 3.51 1.93 -14.82
CA ILE A 82 2.31 1.54 -14.07
C ILE A 82 2.23 0.03 -13.82
N GLY A 83 2.54 -0.80 -14.81
CA GLY A 83 2.51 -2.26 -14.65
C GLY A 83 3.47 -2.77 -13.58
N VAL A 84 4.71 -2.27 -13.57
CA VAL A 84 5.70 -2.60 -12.52
C VAL A 84 5.24 -2.06 -11.17
N SER A 85 4.61 -0.88 -11.14
CA SER A 85 4.09 -0.29 -9.91
C SER A 85 2.97 -1.14 -9.30
N VAL A 86 2.01 -1.62 -10.09
CA VAL A 86 0.90 -2.46 -9.61
C VAL A 86 1.44 -3.76 -9.05
N ILE A 87 2.29 -4.48 -9.80
CA ILE A 87 2.93 -5.72 -9.34
C ILE A 87 3.70 -5.49 -8.04
N SER A 88 4.50 -4.43 -7.98
CA SER A 88 5.28 -4.07 -6.79
C SER A 88 4.40 -3.80 -5.57
N HIS A 89 3.24 -3.15 -5.75
CA HIS A 89 2.32 -2.87 -4.64
C HIS A 89 1.62 -4.15 -4.18
N SER A 90 1.13 -4.99 -5.09
CA SER A 90 0.47 -6.25 -4.76
C SER A 90 1.41 -7.18 -3.99
N VAL A 91 2.63 -7.38 -4.49
CA VAL A 91 3.64 -8.22 -3.83
C VAL A 91 4.06 -7.62 -2.49
N GLY A 92 4.26 -6.30 -2.43
CA GLY A 92 4.66 -5.62 -1.21
C GLY A 92 3.63 -5.73 -0.08
N TRP A 93 2.35 -5.51 -0.38
CA TRP A 93 1.29 -5.64 0.62
C TRP A 93 1.10 -7.09 1.06
N GLY A 94 1.06 -8.05 0.13
CA GLY A 94 0.92 -9.47 0.47
C GLY A 94 2.05 -9.97 1.35
N LEU A 95 3.30 -9.70 0.95
CA LEU A 95 4.48 -10.14 1.70
C LEU A 95 4.62 -9.43 3.05
N TYR A 96 4.29 -8.14 3.12
CA TYR A 96 4.31 -7.40 4.38
C TYR A 96 3.35 -8.03 5.40
N LEU A 97 2.13 -8.37 5.00
CA LEU A 97 1.16 -8.97 5.92
C LEU A 97 1.60 -10.35 6.44
N LEU A 98 2.16 -11.18 5.55
CA LEU A 98 2.67 -12.49 5.93
C LEU A 98 3.88 -12.38 6.88
N THR A 99 4.84 -11.53 6.53
CA THR A 99 6.10 -11.36 7.30
C THR A 99 5.87 -10.64 8.62
N PHE A 100 4.97 -9.65 8.67
CA PHE A 100 4.60 -8.96 9.90
C PHE A 100 3.96 -9.91 10.91
N ARG A 101 3.01 -10.74 10.47
CA ARG A 101 2.36 -11.73 11.34
C ARG A 101 3.34 -12.79 11.83
N ALA A 102 4.15 -13.32 10.93
CA ALA A 102 5.17 -14.29 11.30
C ALA A 102 6.19 -13.69 12.29
N ALA A 103 6.59 -12.42 12.08
CA ALA A 103 7.50 -11.72 12.99
C ALA A 103 6.87 -11.48 14.37
N GLN A 104 5.61 -11.03 14.42
CA GLN A 104 4.89 -10.85 15.69
C GLN A 104 4.77 -12.17 16.46
N GLN A 105 4.31 -13.25 15.82
CA GLN A 105 4.17 -14.57 16.46
C GLN A 105 5.50 -15.06 17.07
N ARG A 106 6.60 -14.98 16.30
CA ARG A 106 7.92 -15.40 16.77
C ARG A 106 8.45 -14.56 17.92
N ILE A 107 8.25 -13.24 17.88
CA ILE A 107 8.71 -12.36 18.95
C ILE A 107 7.92 -12.61 20.23
N THR A 108 6.60 -12.79 20.15
CA THR A 108 5.75 -13.10 21.31
C THR A 108 6.08 -14.46 21.93
N GLU A 109 6.40 -15.47 21.10
CA GLU A 109 6.88 -16.79 21.57
C GLU A 109 8.20 -16.66 22.35
N LEU A 110 9.15 -15.88 21.84
CA LEU A 110 10.46 -15.68 22.48
C LEU A 110 10.39 -14.90 23.80
N LEU A 111 9.40 -14.01 23.96
CA LEU A 111 9.17 -13.26 25.19
C LEU A 111 8.29 -14.01 26.23
N GLY A 112 8.00 -15.29 26.03
CA GLY A 112 7.37 -16.14 27.06
C GLY A 112 5.91 -15.81 27.38
N GLY A 113 5.17 -15.23 26.42
CA GLY A 113 3.70 -15.11 26.50
C GLY A 113 3.13 -14.18 27.59
N LYS A 114 3.95 -13.36 28.27
CA LYS A 114 3.51 -12.43 29.32
C LYS A 114 3.51 -10.96 28.88
N VAL A 115 3.05 -10.67 27.67
CA VAL A 115 3.02 -9.31 27.11
C VAL A 115 1.59 -8.88 26.78
N GLU A 116 0.64 -9.11 27.68
CA GLU A 116 -0.74 -8.63 27.50
C GLU A 116 -1.08 -7.39 28.35
N ASP A 117 -0.27 -6.99 29.35
CA ASP A 117 -0.74 -6.04 30.38
C ASP A 117 -0.07 -4.64 30.41
N PHE A 118 0.84 -4.28 29.49
CA PHE A 118 1.45 -2.94 29.50
C PHE A 118 1.42 -2.25 28.13
N MET A 119 0.51 -1.28 27.96
CA MET A 119 0.29 -0.52 26.71
C MET A 119 1.54 0.21 26.17
N PHE A 120 2.56 0.44 27.00
CA PHE A 120 3.82 1.06 26.60
C PHE A 120 4.86 0.07 26.04
N GLU A 121 4.80 -1.21 26.43
CA GLU A 121 5.73 -2.26 25.99
C GLU A 121 5.29 -2.86 24.63
N GLN A 122 3.97 -2.92 24.39
CA GLN A 122 3.37 -3.37 23.11
C GLN A 122 3.87 -2.57 21.89
N SER A 123 4.09 -1.25 22.05
CA SER A 123 4.53 -0.37 20.97
C SER A 123 5.96 -0.68 20.47
N SER A 124 6.82 -1.18 21.36
CA SER A 124 8.19 -1.54 21.01
C SER A 124 8.26 -2.85 20.21
N LEU A 125 7.44 -3.84 20.58
CA LEU A 125 7.35 -5.13 19.88
C LEU A 125 6.71 -4.99 18.50
N ASP A 126 5.67 -4.16 18.39
CA ASP A 126 5.06 -3.83 17.10
C ASP A 126 6.03 -3.08 16.18
N PHE A 127 6.88 -2.21 16.73
CA PHE A 127 7.92 -1.56 15.95
C PHE A 127 9.00 -2.52 15.47
N MET A 128 9.50 -3.39 16.36
CA MET A 128 10.53 -4.38 16.02
C MET A 128 10.04 -5.35 14.94
N SER A 129 8.82 -5.88 15.11
CA SER A 129 8.19 -6.75 14.10
C SER A 129 7.97 -6.02 12.78
N ALA A 130 7.56 -4.75 12.80
CA ALA A 130 7.44 -3.93 11.59
C ALA A 130 8.80 -3.70 10.90
N CYS A 131 9.89 -3.48 11.63
CA CYS A 131 11.24 -3.34 11.07
C CYS A 131 11.73 -4.64 10.43
N VAL A 132 11.52 -5.78 11.07
CA VAL A 132 11.87 -7.11 10.53
C VAL A 132 11.07 -7.38 9.24
N ALA A 133 9.75 -7.19 9.30
CA ALA A 133 8.86 -7.36 8.15
C ALA A 133 9.24 -6.42 7.00
N ALA A 134 9.56 -5.16 7.29
CA ALA A 134 9.98 -4.17 6.30
C ALA A 134 11.33 -4.51 5.66
N THR A 135 12.25 -5.13 6.41
CA THR A 135 13.56 -5.55 5.89
C THR A 135 13.41 -6.75 4.95
N ILE A 136 12.63 -7.77 5.35
CA ILE A 136 12.36 -8.95 4.52
C ILE A 136 11.58 -8.55 3.27
N THR A 137 10.47 -7.83 3.45
CA THR A 137 9.64 -7.34 2.34
C THR A 137 10.42 -6.38 1.45
N GLY A 138 11.23 -5.51 2.05
CA GLY A 138 12.12 -4.59 1.34
C GLY A 138 13.07 -5.34 0.44
N THR A 139 13.77 -6.34 0.95
CA THR A 139 14.73 -7.13 0.16
C THR A 139 14.10 -7.74 -1.10
N VAL A 140 12.86 -8.24 -1.01
CA VAL A 140 12.14 -8.82 -2.16
C VAL A 140 11.61 -7.75 -3.11
N VAL A 141 11.11 -6.63 -2.60
CA VAL A 141 10.36 -5.64 -3.39
C VAL A 141 11.23 -4.47 -3.89
N THR A 142 12.37 -4.18 -3.25
CA THR A 142 13.29 -3.11 -3.66
C THR A 142 13.70 -3.24 -5.14
N PRO A 143 14.01 -4.44 -5.68
CA PRO A 143 14.20 -4.64 -7.11
C PRO A 143 13.08 -4.05 -8.00
N LEU A 144 11.82 -4.33 -7.66
CA LEU A 144 10.66 -3.83 -8.40
C LEU A 144 10.52 -2.32 -8.26
N HIS A 145 10.79 -1.78 -7.08
CA HIS A 145 10.80 -0.34 -6.85
C HIS A 145 11.89 0.38 -7.67
N VAL A 146 13.10 -0.19 -7.78
CA VAL A 146 14.19 0.38 -8.58
C VAL A 146 13.82 0.39 -10.07
N ILE A 147 13.22 -0.69 -10.57
CA ILE A 147 12.77 -0.74 -11.97
C ILE A 147 11.65 0.28 -12.22
N LYS A 148 10.69 0.38 -11.30
CA LYS A 148 9.61 1.38 -11.35
C LYS A 148 10.18 2.79 -11.43
N THR A 149 11.01 3.18 -10.47
CA THR A 149 11.53 4.56 -10.37
C THR A 149 12.40 4.91 -11.57
N ARG A 150 13.27 4.02 -12.03
CA ARG A 150 14.06 4.27 -13.24
C ARG A 150 13.20 4.44 -14.47
N ARG A 151 12.16 3.62 -14.62
CA ARG A 151 11.22 3.76 -15.75
C ARG A 151 10.41 5.05 -15.70
N GLN A 152 10.12 5.58 -14.51
CA GLN A 152 9.49 6.89 -14.35
C GLN A 152 10.45 8.06 -14.69
N LEU A 153 11.77 7.81 -14.58
CA LEU A 153 12.84 8.80 -14.80
C LEU A 153 13.51 8.72 -16.19
N CYS A 154 13.32 7.64 -16.95
CA CYS A 154 13.99 7.36 -18.23
C CYS A 154 13.80 8.43 -19.33
N ASP A 155 12.79 9.28 -19.25
CA ASP A 155 12.46 10.26 -20.31
C ASP A 155 12.67 11.72 -19.90
N ALA A 156 13.34 11.99 -18.78
CA ALA A 156 13.78 13.35 -18.43
C ALA A 156 14.95 13.85 -19.32
N ASN A 157 15.00 13.41 -20.58
CA ASN A 157 16.02 13.74 -21.59
C ASN A 157 15.90 15.18 -22.14
N HIS A 158 14.89 15.94 -21.71
CA HIS A 158 14.64 17.32 -22.16
C HIS A 158 14.96 18.38 -21.11
N LEU A 159 15.44 18.02 -19.91
CA LEU A 159 16.05 19.01 -19.02
C LEU A 159 17.48 19.32 -19.52
N PRO A 160 17.82 20.60 -19.76
CA PRO A 160 19.17 20.99 -20.14
C PRO A 160 20.15 20.48 -19.06
N ASN A 161 21.26 19.86 -19.48
CA ASN A 161 22.31 19.26 -18.65
C ASN A 161 22.06 17.87 -18.01
N CYS A 162 21.02 17.13 -18.41
CA CYS A 162 20.89 15.73 -17.99
C CYS A 162 21.68 14.78 -18.92
N VAL A 163 22.53 13.93 -18.35
CA VAL A 163 23.20 12.82 -19.06
C VAL A 163 22.12 11.98 -19.75
N ARG A 164 22.25 11.76 -21.07
CA ARG A 164 21.36 10.93 -21.90
C ARG A 164 21.10 9.58 -21.22
N ALA A 165 19.95 9.43 -20.57
CA ALA A 165 19.57 8.15 -19.99
C ALA A 165 19.05 7.28 -21.14
N GLN A 166 19.68 6.13 -21.37
CA GLN A 166 19.16 5.18 -22.36
C GLN A 166 17.79 4.67 -21.90
N PRO A 167 16.82 4.55 -22.82
CA PRO A 167 15.50 4.05 -22.50
C PRO A 167 15.59 2.62 -21.96
N LEU A 168 15.04 2.40 -20.76
CA LEU A 168 15.03 1.08 -20.14
C LEU A 168 13.98 0.20 -20.85
N PRO A 169 14.38 -0.95 -21.44
CA PRO A 169 13.42 -1.82 -22.11
C PRO A 169 12.39 -2.39 -21.13
N PRO A 170 11.16 -2.67 -21.59
CA PRO A 170 10.12 -3.22 -20.73
C PRO A 170 10.44 -4.64 -20.26
N GLY A 171 9.87 -5.02 -19.10
CA GLY A 171 9.93 -6.38 -18.56
C GLY A 171 11.34 -6.81 -18.12
N PHE A 172 11.62 -8.11 -18.27
CA PHE A 172 12.87 -8.73 -17.84
C PHE A 172 14.11 -8.22 -18.59
N ALA A 173 13.93 -7.70 -19.81
CA ALA A 173 15.02 -7.06 -20.55
C ALA A 173 15.58 -5.84 -19.81
N GLY A 174 14.72 -5.08 -19.13
CA GLY A 174 15.14 -3.95 -18.28
C GLY A 174 15.96 -4.42 -17.08
N VAL A 175 15.55 -5.51 -16.42
CA VAL A 175 16.30 -6.11 -15.31
C VAL A 175 17.69 -6.54 -15.77
N ARG A 176 17.75 -7.27 -16.89
CA ARG A 176 19.02 -7.72 -17.48
C ARG A 176 19.92 -6.54 -17.86
N ALA A 177 19.35 -5.46 -18.38
CA ALA A 177 20.09 -4.24 -18.71
C ALA A 177 20.69 -3.58 -17.46
N ILE A 178 19.95 -3.51 -16.35
CA ILE A 178 20.45 -2.95 -15.08
C ILE A 178 21.60 -3.80 -14.53
N VAL A 179 21.39 -5.11 -14.44
CA VAL A 179 22.40 -6.04 -13.89
C VAL A 179 23.69 -6.01 -14.71
N ARG A 180 23.61 -5.94 -16.05
CA ARG A 180 24.79 -5.87 -16.91
C ARG A 180 25.54 -4.54 -16.81
N ARG A 181 24.85 -3.42 -16.59
CA ARG A 181 25.46 -2.08 -16.56
C ARG A 181 26.08 -1.73 -15.22
N GLU A 182 25.44 -2.15 -14.13
CA GLU A 182 25.76 -1.65 -12.78
C GLU A 182 25.98 -2.76 -11.75
N GLY A 183 25.72 -4.01 -12.15
CA GLY A 183 25.74 -5.16 -11.26
C GLY A 183 24.42 -5.37 -10.52
N TRP A 184 24.30 -6.55 -9.91
CA TRP A 184 23.11 -6.97 -9.16
C TRP A 184 22.83 -6.11 -7.92
N LYS A 185 23.88 -5.55 -7.28
CA LYS A 185 23.76 -4.69 -6.10
C LYS A 185 22.96 -3.41 -6.35
N ALA A 186 22.88 -2.95 -7.60
CA ALA A 186 22.12 -1.75 -7.96
C ALA A 186 20.61 -1.90 -7.69
N MET A 187 20.09 -3.13 -7.71
CA MET A 187 18.67 -3.43 -7.47
C MET A 187 18.27 -3.30 -6.00
N PHE A 188 19.24 -3.20 -5.08
CA PHE A 188 19.03 -3.05 -3.64
C PHE A 188 19.30 -1.62 -3.14
N ARG A 189 19.55 -0.66 -4.05
CA ARG A 189 19.74 0.74 -3.67
C ARG A 189 18.44 1.32 -3.10
N GLY A 190 18.55 1.96 -1.95
CA GLY A 190 17.41 2.52 -1.22
C GLY A 190 16.80 1.60 -0.16
N LEU A 191 17.34 0.40 0.06
CA LEU A 191 16.88 -0.49 1.14
C LEU A 191 17.08 0.12 2.55
N GLY A 192 18.21 0.77 2.80
CA GLY A 192 18.46 1.45 4.09
C GLY A 192 17.41 2.52 4.42
N PRO A 193 17.20 3.53 3.56
CA PRO A 193 16.11 4.49 3.72
C PRO A 193 14.73 3.82 3.83
N GLN A 194 14.50 2.71 3.12
CA GLN A 194 13.23 1.98 3.16
C GLN A 194 12.88 1.48 4.56
N VAL A 195 13.85 0.94 5.30
CA VAL A 195 13.60 0.44 6.66
C VAL A 195 13.28 1.58 7.62
N LEU A 196 13.99 2.72 7.51
CA LEU A 196 13.69 3.91 8.33
C LEU A 196 12.32 4.51 8.01
N LEU A 197 11.92 4.47 6.74
CA LEU A 197 10.61 4.97 6.30
C LEU A 197 9.43 4.21 6.89
N THR A 198 9.62 3.02 7.46
CA THR A 198 8.58 2.32 8.24
C THR A 198 8.10 3.17 9.43
N GLY A 199 8.98 4.01 9.99
CA GLY A 199 8.62 4.95 11.06
C GLY A 199 7.56 5.99 10.66
N ASN A 200 7.39 6.28 9.36
CA ASN A 200 6.34 7.20 8.86
C ASN A 200 4.96 6.77 9.36
N THR A 201 4.69 5.47 9.27
CA THR A 201 3.42 4.89 9.69
C THR A 201 3.18 5.01 11.20
N ILE A 202 4.24 4.85 12.00
CA ILE A 202 4.16 4.90 13.46
C ILE A 202 3.91 6.32 13.92
N ILE A 203 4.71 7.28 13.43
CA ILE A 203 4.49 8.70 13.74
C ILE A 203 3.08 9.13 13.32
N GLN A 204 2.60 8.69 12.16
CA GLN A 204 1.23 8.96 11.73
C GLN A 204 0.20 8.42 12.74
N VAL A 205 0.34 7.18 13.21
CA VAL A 205 -0.61 6.60 14.18
C VAL A 205 -0.53 7.36 15.52
N THR A 206 0.67 7.62 16.02
CA THR A 206 0.89 8.34 17.29
C THR A 206 0.28 9.75 17.27
N ILE A 207 0.52 10.52 16.21
CA ILE A 207 -0.04 11.88 16.07
C ILE A 207 -1.56 11.82 15.93
N TYR A 208 -2.07 10.84 15.17
CA TYR A 208 -3.51 10.67 15.03
C TYR A 208 -4.17 10.32 16.36
N GLU A 209 -3.57 9.44 17.17
CA GLU A 209 -4.10 9.09 18.50
C GLU A 209 -4.06 10.26 19.48
N TRP A 210 -2.99 11.06 19.42
CA TRP A 210 -2.91 12.30 20.18
C TRP A 210 -4.07 13.23 19.81
N PHE A 211 -4.33 13.41 18.51
CA PHE A 211 -5.46 14.22 18.03
C PHE A 211 -6.80 13.59 18.42
N ARG A 212 -6.90 12.26 18.35
CA ARG A 212 -8.10 11.51 18.71
C ARG A 212 -8.48 11.75 20.17
N ARG A 213 -7.51 11.66 21.07
CA ARG A 213 -7.71 11.83 22.52
C ARG A 213 -8.08 13.25 22.93
N HIS A 214 -7.62 14.27 22.18
CA HIS A 214 -7.89 15.67 22.52
C HIS A 214 -9.17 16.22 21.87
N MET A 215 -9.57 15.75 20.69
CA MET A 215 -10.71 16.29 19.96
C MET A 215 -11.99 15.45 20.03
N PHE A 216 -11.89 14.14 20.31
CA PHE A 216 -13.04 13.22 20.25
C PHE A 216 -13.43 12.64 21.61
N THR A 217 -13.09 13.33 22.70
CA THR A 217 -13.31 12.89 24.08
C THR A 217 -14.81 12.70 24.41
N ASN A 218 -15.72 13.34 23.67
CA ASN A 218 -17.17 13.36 23.94
C ASN A 218 -18.07 12.90 22.76
N HIS A 219 -17.52 12.38 21.66
CA HIS A 219 -18.31 11.91 20.51
C HIS A 219 -18.08 10.43 20.25
N GLU A 220 -19.07 9.58 20.57
CA GLU A 220 -19.05 8.14 20.26
C GLU A 220 -18.95 7.87 18.75
N ASN A 221 -19.44 8.79 17.91
CA ASN A 221 -19.34 8.73 16.45
C ASN A 221 -18.70 10.02 15.89
N PRO A 222 -17.38 10.04 15.65
CA PRO A 222 -16.73 11.20 15.05
C PRO A 222 -17.18 11.37 13.59
N SER A 223 -17.47 12.61 13.17
CA SER A 223 -17.84 12.87 11.77
C SER A 223 -16.74 12.37 10.82
N PRO A 224 -17.09 11.72 9.69
CA PRO A 224 -16.11 11.24 8.71
C PRO A 224 -15.13 12.33 8.24
N LEU A 225 -15.61 13.59 8.18
CA LEU A 225 -14.78 14.74 7.83
C LEU A 225 -13.74 15.05 8.92
N GLN A 226 -14.11 14.99 10.20
CA GLN A 226 -13.18 15.24 11.29
C GLN A 226 -12.09 14.17 11.35
N VAL A 227 -12.45 12.91 11.14
CA VAL A 227 -11.50 11.79 11.04
C VAL A 227 -10.58 11.97 9.82
N ALA A 228 -11.13 12.39 8.67
CA ALA A 228 -10.36 12.68 7.48
C ALA A 228 -9.37 13.83 7.67
N LEU A 229 -9.78 14.91 8.36
CA LEU A 229 -8.91 16.05 8.67
C LEU A 229 -7.81 15.68 9.67
N ALA A 230 -8.14 14.96 10.75
CA ALA A 230 -7.18 14.50 11.74
C ALA A 230 -6.15 13.54 11.13
N SER A 231 -6.61 12.59 10.30
CA SER A 231 -5.74 11.65 9.60
C SER A 231 -4.90 12.31 8.51
N GLY A 232 -5.47 13.27 7.78
CA GLY A 232 -4.77 14.08 6.77
C GLY A 232 -3.67 14.94 7.38
N PHE A 233 -3.96 15.63 8.48
CA PHE A 233 -3.00 16.45 9.22
C PHE A 233 -1.85 15.59 9.77
N SER A 234 -2.18 14.50 10.47
CA SER A 234 -1.19 13.55 10.97
C SER A 234 -0.28 13.03 9.84
N LYS A 235 -0.87 12.70 8.68
CA LYS A 235 -0.10 12.25 7.53
C LYS A 235 0.79 13.34 6.95
N ALA A 236 0.34 14.59 6.91
CA ALA A 236 1.15 15.71 6.46
C ALA A 236 2.37 15.93 7.35
N VAL A 237 2.21 15.84 8.68
CA VAL A 237 3.33 15.93 9.63
C VAL A 237 4.31 14.79 9.43
N ALA A 238 3.83 13.54 9.36
CA ALA A 238 4.67 12.38 9.12
C ALA A 238 5.43 12.47 7.77
N CYS A 239 4.74 12.88 6.69
CA CYS A 239 5.37 13.10 5.40
C CYS A 239 6.45 14.20 5.47
N THR A 240 6.23 15.27 6.24
CA THR A 240 7.20 16.35 6.39
C THR A 240 8.47 15.87 7.10
N LEU A 241 8.32 15.10 8.18
CA LEU A 241 9.46 14.55 8.93
C LEU A 241 10.28 13.55 8.09
N PHE A 242 9.61 12.72 7.30
CA PHE A 242 10.27 11.68 6.51
C PHE A 242 10.63 12.10 5.08
N ASN A 243 10.22 13.28 4.61
CA ASN A 243 10.49 13.76 3.25
C ASN A 243 11.98 13.70 2.85
N PRO A 244 12.94 14.08 3.73
CA PRO A 244 14.36 13.98 3.38
C PRO A 244 14.80 12.55 3.05
N LEU A 245 14.29 11.56 3.79
CA LEU A 245 14.58 10.15 3.55
C LEU A 245 13.89 9.64 2.27
N GLU A 246 12.69 10.13 1.95
CA GLU A 246 12.01 9.81 0.69
C GLU A 246 12.74 10.39 -0.53
N VAL A 247 13.27 11.62 -0.41
CA VAL A 247 14.07 12.26 -1.46
C VAL A 247 15.39 11.49 -1.65
N VAL A 248 16.13 11.20 -0.56
CA VAL A 248 17.37 10.41 -0.66
C VAL A 248 17.10 9.02 -1.26
N ARG A 249 16.03 8.34 -0.83
CA ARG A 249 15.65 7.04 -1.37
C ARG A 249 15.47 7.09 -2.89
N THR A 250 14.68 8.05 -3.36
CA THR A 250 14.39 8.19 -4.80
C THR A 250 15.65 8.59 -5.59
N CYS A 251 16.53 9.42 -5.03
CA CYS A 251 17.82 9.77 -5.62
C CYS A 251 18.79 8.58 -5.71
N LEU A 252 18.81 7.69 -4.69
CA LEU A 252 19.62 6.47 -4.71
C LEU A 252 19.15 5.46 -5.77
N GLN A 253 17.86 5.50 -6.12
CA GLN A 253 17.26 4.63 -7.14
C GLN A 253 17.39 5.19 -8.56
N ASP A 254 17.66 6.49 -8.70
CA ASP A 254 17.88 7.16 -9.98
C ASP A 254 19.10 6.58 -10.73
N HIS A 255 18.90 6.29 -12.02
CA HIS A 255 19.96 5.79 -12.90
C HIS A 255 20.92 6.89 -13.37
N ARG A 256 20.51 8.17 -13.36
CA ARG A 256 21.38 9.27 -13.79
C ARG A 256 22.56 9.51 -12.84
N ASN A 257 22.46 8.99 -11.61
CA ASN A 257 23.49 9.09 -10.59
C ASN A 257 24.57 8.00 -10.71
N HIS A 258 24.55 7.17 -11.76
CA HIS A 258 25.61 6.18 -11.97
C HIS A 258 26.96 6.83 -12.25
N GLY A 259 27.97 6.38 -11.51
CA GLY A 259 29.33 6.90 -11.58
C GLY A 259 29.63 8.04 -10.61
N ARG A 260 28.61 8.69 -10.01
CA ARG A 260 28.86 9.69 -8.94
C ARG A 260 29.03 8.97 -7.61
N ALA A 261 30.23 9.04 -7.03
CA ALA A 261 30.56 8.46 -5.73
C ALA A 261 29.66 8.96 -4.59
N GLU A 262 28.99 10.09 -4.80
CA GLU A 262 28.12 10.81 -3.86
C GLU A 262 26.85 10.05 -3.45
N PHE A 263 26.40 9.04 -4.21
CA PHE A 263 25.15 8.31 -3.95
C PHE A 263 25.36 6.81 -3.68
N LYS A 264 26.50 6.42 -3.08
CA LYS A 264 26.74 5.02 -2.65
C LYS A 264 25.99 4.65 -1.37
N SER A 265 25.77 5.62 -0.49
CA SER A 265 25.18 5.42 0.85
C SER A 265 24.10 6.46 1.12
N MET A 266 23.14 6.10 1.98
CA MET A 266 22.09 7.01 2.45
C MET A 266 22.66 8.28 3.07
N TRP A 267 23.67 8.15 3.93
CA TRP A 267 24.28 9.28 4.61
C TRP A 267 25.01 10.22 3.64
N THR A 268 25.81 9.66 2.73
CA THR A 268 26.50 10.45 1.68
C THR A 268 25.48 11.15 0.79
N GLY A 269 24.41 10.48 0.38
CA GLY A 269 23.35 11.10 -0.42
C GLY A 269 22.65 12.24 0.32
N LEU A 270 22.34 12.07 1.61
CA LEU A 270 21.75 13.11 2.44
C LEU A 270 22.69 14.31 2.60
N GLN A 271 23.97 14.06 2.88
CA GLN A 271 25.00 15.08 3.02
C GLN A 271 25.24 15.86 1.72
N THR A 272 25.24 15.17 0.58
CA THR A 272 25.37 15.79 -0.75
C THR A 272 24.17 16.69 -1.03
N ILE A 273 22.93 16.23 -0.79
CA ILE A 273 21.72 17.03 -0.99
C ILE A 273 21.73 18.24 -0.05
N TRP A 274 22.12 18.06 1.21
CA TRP A 274 22.24 19.16 2.16
C TRP A 274 23.25 20.23 1.71
N ARG A 275 24.45 19.83 1.27
CA ARG A 275 25.50 20.77 0.85
C ARG A 275 25.23 21.44 -0.48
N SER A 276 24.58 20.73 -1.41
CA SER A 276 24.23 21.26 -2.72
C SER A 276 22.95 22.09 -2.63
N GLU A 277 21.81 21.47 -2.35
CA GLU A 277 20.49 22.08 -2.50
C GLU A 277 19.94 22.69 -1.19
N GLY A 278 20.56 22.41 -0.05
CA GLY A 278 20.10 22.85 1.26
C GLY A 278 18.70 22.33 1.60
N LEU A 279 17.95 23.11 2.38
CA LEU A 279 16.60 22.77 2.81
C LEU A 279 15.63 22.60 1.63
N HIS A 280 15.80 23.37 0.56
CA HIS A 280 14.90 23.27 -0.60
C HIS A 280 14.98 21.88 -1.26
N GLY A 281 16.17 21.29 -1.35
CA GLY A 281 16.36 19.95 -1.90
C GLY A 281 15.72 18.86 -1.05
N MET A 282 15.80 18.97 0.28
CA MET A 282 15.22 17.99 1.19
C MET A 282 13.69 17.97 1.19
N TYR A 283 13.06 19.11 0.88
CA TYR A 283 11.60 19.28 0.91
C TYR A 283 10.96 19.38 -0.48
N ARG A 284 11.74 19.19 -1.56
CA ARG A 284 11.21 19.19 -2.92
C ARG A 284 10.19 18.08 -3.12
N GLY A 285 9.09 18.39 -3.79
CA GLY A 285 8.00 17.44 -4.04
C GLY A 285 7.05 17.18 -2.87
N LEU A 286 7.29 17.75 -1.68
CA LEU A 286 6.39 17.61 -0.51
C LEU A 286 4.94 18.05 -0.83
N PRO A 287 4.68 19.21 -1.49
CA PRO A 287 3.31 19.61 -1.81
C PRO A 287 2.59 18.60 -2.71
N VAL A 288 3.31 18.03 -3.69
CA VAL A 288 2.78 17.00 -4.60
C VAL A 288 2.52 15.70 -3.83
N ASN A 289 3.38 15.36 -2.88
CA ASN A 289 3.18 14.19 -2.02
C ASN A 289 1.92 14.32 -1.15
N VAL A 290 1.73 15.46 -0.47
CA VAL A 290 0.54 15.70 0.36
C VAL A 290 -0.73 15.70 -0.48
N ALA A 291 -0.73 16.41 -1.62
CA ALA A 291 -1.87 16.47 -2.54
C ALA A 291 -2.22 15.10 -3.14
N ARG A 292 -1.25 14.18 -3.25
CA ARG A 292 -1.48 12.80 -3.70
C ARG A 292 -2.07 11.91 -2.61
N VAL A 293 -1.52 11.98 -1.39
CA VAL A 293 -1.78 10.97 -0.36
C VAL A 293 -3.23 10.98 0.13
N ILE A 294 -3.82 12.16 0.33
CA ILE A 294 -5.19 12.30 0.83
C ILE A 294 -6.22 11.66 -0.13
N PRO A 295 -6.31 12.09 -1.41
CA PRO A 295 -7.32 11.54 -2.32
C PRO A 295 -7.04 10.07 -2.68
N THR A 296 -5.77 9.67 -2.78
CA THR A 296 -5.42 8.25 -3.02
C THR A 296 -5.92 7.36 -1.88
N THR A 297 -5.80 7.82 -0.63
CA THR A 297 -6.23 7.05 0.55
C THR A 297 -7.75 6.95 0.63
N MET A 298 -8.45 8.06 0.38
CA MET A 298 -9.92 8.08 0.37
C MET A 298 -10.48 7.15 -0.71
N MET A 299 -9.93 7.23 -1.92
CA MET A 299 -10.36 6.38 -3.02
C MET A 299 -10.04 4.91 -2.78
N ALA A 300 -8.86 4.59 -2.23
CA ALA A 300 -8.51 3.21 -1.88
C ALA A 300 -9.48 2.59 -0.88
N PHE A 301 -10.01 3.39 0.06
CA PHE A 301 -11.01 2.92 1.03
C PHE A 301 -12.35 2.60 0.36
N VAL A 302 -12.89 3.54 -0.42
CA VAL A 302 -14.14 3.33 -1.17
C VAL A 302 -14.03 2.11 -2.08
N LEU A 303 -12.91 1.97 -2.79
CA LEU A 303 -12.67 0.84 -3.69
C LEU A 303 -12.45 -0.47 -2.93
N TYR A 304 -11.86 -0.44 -1.73
CA TYR A 304 -11.75 -1.62 -0.86
C TYR A 304 -13.14 -2.13 -0.47
N GLU A 305 -14.04 -1.26 0.01
CA GLU A 305 -15.39 -1.65 0.41
C GLU A 305 -16.17 -2.24 -0.76
N LYS A 306 -16.10 -1.60 -1.94
CA LYS A 306 -16.73 -2.11 -3.16
C LYS A 306 -16.12 -3.44 -3.61
N SER A 307 -14.80 -3.59 -3.52
CA SER A 307 -14.10 -4.84 -3.86
C SER A 307 -14.49 -5.97 -2.91
N LEU A 308 -14.59 -5.69 -1.62
CA LEU A 308 -14.98 -6.67 -0.60
C LEU A 308 -16.43 -7.11 -0.79
N TRP A 309 -17.34 -6.16 -1.04
CA TRP A 309 -18.73 -6.46 -1.35
C TRP A 309 -18.85 -7.36 -2.59
N ALA A 310 -18.09 -7.06 -3.65
CA ALA A 310 -18.08 -7.86 -4.87
C ALA A 310 -17.57 -9.28 -4.61
N ILE A 311 -16.42 -9.44 -3.92
CA ILE A 311 -15.86 -10.76 -3.59
C ILE A 311 -16.85 -11.58 -2.76
N ARG A 312 -17.46 -10.97 -1.74
CA ARG A 312 -18.42 -11.64 -0.87
C ARG A 312 -19.64 -12.11 -1.64
N THR A 313 -20.19 -11.25 -2.49
CA THR A 313 -21.33 -11.60 -3.35
C THR A 313 -20.99 -12.77 -4.27
N THR A 314 -19.81 -12.75 -4.90
CA THR A 314 -19.39 -13.86 -5.78
C THR A 314 -19.17 -15.17 -5.02
N TYR A 315 -18.69 -15.11 -3.77
CA TYR A 315 -18.49 -16.28 -2.93
C TYR A 315 -19.83 -16.90 -2.52
N GLU A 316 -20.76 -16.08 -2.05
CA GLU A 316 -22.12 -16.52 -1.66
C GLU A 316 -22.88 -17.12 -2.87
N MET A 317 -22.71 -16.56 -4.08
CA MET A 317 -23.24 -17.13 -5.33
C MET A 317 -22.59 -18.48 -5.69
N ALA A 318 -21.29 -18.63 -5.50
CA ALA A 318 -20.61 -19.90 -5.77
C ALA A 318 -21.04 -21.01 -4.79
N GLU A 319 -21.22 -20.67 -3.51
CA GLU A 319 -21.65 -21.62 -2.48
C GLU A 319 -23.11 -22.06 -2.69
N SER A 320 -24.00 -21.14 -3.10
CA SER A 320 -25.38 -21.49 -3.46
C SER A 320 -25.47 -22.40 -4.70
N LEU A 321 -24.58 -22.25 -5.68
CA LEU A 321 -24.49 -23.16 -6.83
C LEU A 321 -23.97 -24.55 -6.45
N HIS A 322 -22.95 -24.63 -5.57
CA HIS A 322 -22.44 -25.90 -5.08
C HIS A 322 -23.47 -26.68 -4.27
N THR A 323 -24.24 -26.00 -3.41
CA THR A 323 -25.32 -26.64 -2.62
C THR A 323 -26.50 -27.07 -3.48
N ALA A 324 -26.88 -26.27 -4.49
CA ALA A 324 -27.91 -26.65 -5.48
C ALA A 324 -27.47 -27.85 -6.36
N GLY A 325 -26.19 -27.90 -6.76
CA GLY A 325 -25.61 -29.03 -7.50
C GLY A 325 -25.52 -30.32 -6.66
N ALA A 326 -25.18 -30.20 -5.37
CA ALA A 326 -25.15 -31.34 -4.45
C ALA A 326 -26.56 -31.91 -4.18
N ALA A 327 -27.56 -31.04 -4.04
CA ALA A 327 -28.96 -31.46 -3.86
C ALA A 327 -29.51 -32.20 -5.08
N THR A 328 -29.23 -31.72 -6.30
CA THR A 328 -29.70 -32.34 -7.55
C THR A 328 -29.00 -33.69 -7.85
N SER A 329 -27.72 -33.85 -7.49
CA SER A 329 -27.01 -35.13 -7.62
C SER A 329 -27.52 -36.22 -6.65
N SER A 330 -27.97 -35.84 -5.45
CA SER A 330 -28.54 -36.76 -4.47
C SER A 330 -29.95 -37.23 -4.88
N THR A 331 -30.75 -36.38 -5.52
CA THR A 331 -32.05 -36.78 -6.09
C THR A 331 -31.88 -37.71 -7.29
N SER A 332 -30.83 -37.55 -8.10
CA SER A 332 -30.56 -38.43 -9.24
C SER A 332 -30.16 -39.86 -8.82
N ASN A 333 -29.39 -40.00 -7.72
CA ASN A 333 -29.07 -41.33 -7.16
C ASN A 333 -30.24 -41.96 -6.39
N GLY A 334 -31.20 -41.17 -5.90
CA GLY A 334 -32.42 -41.68 -5.27
C GLY A 334 -33.47 -42.22 -6.25
N ILE A 335 -33.42 -41.84 -7.53
CA ILE A 335 -34.41 -42.26 -8.55
C ILE A 335 -34.04 -43.61 -9.20
N LYS A 336 -32.81 -44.12 -9.02
CA LYS A 336 -32.41 -45.45 -9.54
C LYS A 336 -32.66 -46.63 -8.58
N GLY A 337 -33.21 -46.41 -7.39
CA GLY A 337 -33.53 -47.49 -6.45
C GLY A 337 -34.78 -47.18 -5.65
N GLY A 338 -35.96 -47.56 -6.16
CA GLY A 338 -37.19 -47.47 -5.35
C GLY A 338 -38.48 -47.32 -6.15
N ALA A 339 -38.78 -48.29 -7.01
CA ALA A 339 -40.18 -48.53 -7.40
C ALA A 339 -40.81 -49.41 -6.31
N SER A 340 -41.46 -48.82 -5.29
CA SER A 340 -42.54 -49.47 -4.53
C SER A 340 -43.21 -48.50 -3.53
N GLY A 341 -44.53 -48.40 -3.58
CA GLY A 341 -45.37 -48.28 -2.38
C GLY A 341 -45.72 -46.88 -1.83
N SER A 342 -46.87 -46.36 -2.27
CA SER A 342 -48.00 -45.85 -1.46
C SER A 342 -47.84 -44.75 -0.37
N ASN A 343 -48.73 -43.75 -0.52
CA ASN A 343 -49.55 -43.04 0.48
C ASN A 343 -49.02 -41.82 1.29
N ILE A 344 -49.62 -40.67 0.94
CA ILE A 344 -50.33 -39.70 1.81
C ILE A 344 -49.62 -39.27 3.11
N SER A 345 -49.25 -37.97 3.18
CA SER A 345 -49.77 -37.06 4.20
C SER A 345 -49.42 -35.59 3.93
N THR A 346 -50.47 -34.77 3.99
CA THR A 346 -50.51 -33.32 4.12
C THR A 346 -49.74 -32.81 5.36
N ALA A 347 -48.96 -31.75 5.21
CA ALA A 347 -48.71 -30.79 6.30
C ALA A 347 -48.34 -29.41 5.73
N SER A 348 -49.00 -28.41 6.28
CA SER A 348 -49.03 -27.01 5.92
C SER A 348 -47.92 -26.19 6.59
N SER A 349 -47.83 -24.91 6.18
CA SER A 349 -47.18 -23.78 6.88
C SER A 349 -45.66 -23.69 6.69
N SER A 350 -45.03 -22.55 6.38
CA SER A 350 -45.40 -21.15 6.56
C SER A 350 -44.58 -20.27 5.61
N LYS A 351 -45.26 -19.32 4.97
CA LYS A 351 -44.65 -18.08 4.44
C LYS A 351 -44.12 -17.29 5.65
N ALA A 352 -42.82 -17.05 5.70
CA ALA A 352 -42.26 -15.97 6.52
C ALA A 352 -41.37 -15.09 5.63
N SER A 353 -41.97 -14.01 5.14
CA SER A 353 -41.26 -12.85 4.66
C SER A 353 -40.44 -12.28 5.82
N ARG A 354 -39.13 -12.05 5.64
CA ARG A 354 -38.39 -11.05 6.39
C ARG A 354 -37.66 -10.16 5.42
N SER A 355 -38.32 -9.05 5.09
CA SER A 355 -37.66 -7.79 4.84
C SER A 355 -37.02 -7.28 6.15
N VAL A 356 -36.12 -6.29 5.99
CA VAL A 356 -35.43 -5.50 7.04
C VAL A 356 -34.15 -6.17 7.56
N GLY A 357 -32.95 -5.56 7.45
CA GLY A 357 -32.63 -4.18 7.13
C GLY A 357 -31.20 -3.97 6.63
N GLN A 358 -31.06 -2.91 5.85
CA GLN A 358 -29.80 -2.21 5.61
C GLN A 358 -29.14 -1.87 6.96
N PRO A 359 -27.81 -2.00 7.09
CA PRO A 359 -27.08 -1.08 7.93
C PRO A 359 -26.74 0.15 7.08
N GLN A 360 -27.61 1.16 7.14
CA GLN A 360 -27.14 2.54 7.07
C GLN A 360 -26.54 2.88 8.44
N PHE A 361 -25.29 3.33 8.50
CA PHE A 361 -24.71 4.29 9.47
C PHE A 361 -23.31 4.61 8.93
N GLN A 362 -23.11 5.81 8.36
CA GLN A 362 -22.67 7.06 9.01
C GLN A 362 -21.22 7.02 9.48
#